data_AF-A0A662HRK7-F1
#
_entry.id   AF-A0A662HRK7-F1
#
_cell.length_a   1.000
_cell.length_b   1.000
_cell.length_c   1.000
_cell.angle_alpha   90.00
_cell.angle_beta   90.00
_cell.angle_gamma   90.00
#
_symmetry.space_group_name_H-M   'P 1'
#
loop_
_entity.id
_entity.type
_entity.pdbx_description
1 polymer ?
#
loop_
_entity_poly.entity_id
_entity_poly.type
_entity_poly.pdbx_seq_one_letter_code
_entity_poly.pdbx_strand_id
1 'polypeptide(L)' 'YSRLAGGEVILEDKESRFKWRILHKFVFSKNMYGCYGCVGCGKCTAFCPAGIDFIYLIEKLQR' A
#
# COMPACT_ATOMS: atom_id res chain seq x y z
N TYR A 1 5.50 5.14 15.27
CA TYR A 1 4.78 3.85 15.31
C TYR A 1 3.31 4.19 15.53
N SER A 2 2.37 3.50 14.87
CA SER A 2 0.94 3.67 15.17
C SER A 2 0.58 2.71 16.29
N ARG A 3 0.32 3.23 17.50
CA ARG A 3 -0.20 2.45 18.62
C ARG A 3 -1.72 2.52 18.58
N LEU A 4 -2.38 1.39 18.80
CA LEU A 4 -3.83 1.37 18.98
C LEU A 4 -4.20 1.86 20.37
N ALA A 5 -5.46 2.26 20.54
CA ALA A 5 -6.03 2.48 21.86
C ALA A 5 -5.96 1.14 22.62
N GLY A 6 -5.11 1.08 23.66
CA GLY A 6 -4.71 -0.16 24.32
C GLY A 6 -3.20 -0.39 24.39
N GLY A 7 -2.40 0.40 23.66
CA GLY A 7 -0.93 0.32 23.69
C GLY A 7 -0.34 -0.73 22.75
N GLU A 8 -1.17 -1.65 22.26
CA GLU A 8 -0.80 -2.72 21.33
C GLU A 8 -0.33 -2.18 19.97
N VAL A 9 0.69 -2.85 19.42
CA VAL A 9 1.25 -2.57 18.09
C VAL A 9 1.09 -3.82 17.23
N ILE A 10 0.14 -3.79 16.30
CA ILE A 10 -0.14 -4.95 15.43
C ILE A 10 0.92 -5.10 14.32
N LEU A 11 1.43 -3.99 13.80
CA LEU A 11 2.40 -3.97 12.69
C LEU A 11 3.74 -3.40 13.19
N GLU A 12 4.47 -4.23 13.94
CA GLU A 12 5.77 -3.86 14.51
C GLU A 12 6.81 -3.61 13.42
N ASP A 13 6.94 -4.54 12.48
CA ASP A 13 7.96 -4.46 11.44
C ASP A 13 7.64 -3.43 10.35
N LYS A 14 8.71 -2.83 9.80
CA LYS A 14 8.60 -1.93 8.64
C LYS A 14 8.08 -2.67 7.41
N GLU A 15 8.47 -3.93 7.23
CA GLU A 15 8.03 -4.76 6.12
C GLU A 15 6.52 -5.05 6.19
N SER A 16 6.03 -5.47 7.36
CA SER A 16 4.60 -5.71 7.60
C SER A 16 3.75 -4.47 7.33
N ARG A 17 4.25 -3.27 7.71
CA ARG A 17 3.60 -1.99 7.39
C ARG A 17 3.59 -1.67 5.90
N PHE A 18 4.67 -1.97 5.19
CA PHE A 18 4.74 -1.76 3.74
C PHE A 18 3.81 -2.72 3.00
N LYS A 19 3.81 -4.01 3.37
CA LYS A 19 2.87 -5.02 2.87
C LYS A 19 1.43 -4.59 3.10
N TRP A 20 1.10 -4.15 4.31
CA TRP A 20 -0.25 -3.65 4.63
C TRP A 20 -0.67 -2.46 3.77
N ARG A 21 0.24 -1.50 3.55
CA ARG A 21 -0.02 -0.36 2.65
C ARG A 21 -0.37 -0.81 1.23
N ILE A 22 0.38 -1.77 0.68
CA ILE A 22 0.12 -2.31 -0.66
C ILE A 22 -1.24 -3.02 -0.68
N LEU A 23 -1.48 -3.94 0.26
CA LEU A 23 -2.74 -4.68 0.32
C LEU A 23 -3.95 -3.73 0.44
N HIS A 24 -3.86 -2.74 1.31
CA HIS A 24 -4.93 -1.75 1.50
C HIS A 24 -5.24 -0.98 0.21
N LYS A 25 -4.21 -0.52 -0.53
CA LYS A 25 -4.40 0.30 -1.72
C LYS A 25 -4.76 -0.50 -2.97
N PHE A 26 -4.22 -1.70 -3.14
CA PHE A 26 -4.34 -2.46 -4.40
C PHE A 26 -5.32 -3.62 -4.33
N VAL A 27 -5.46 -4.27 -3.17
CA VAL A 27 -6.33 -5.45 -3.01
C VAL A 27 -7.63 -5.04 -2.32
N PHE A 28 -7.57 -4.52 -1.10
CA PHE A 28 -8.76 -4.20 -0.32
C PHE A 28 -9.58 -3.08 -0.95
N SER A 29 -8.93 -2.00 -1.40
CA SER A 29 -9.63 -0.92 -2.09
C SER A 29 -10.30 -1.42 -3.38
N LYS A 30 -9.64 -2.30 -4.14
CA LYS A 30 -10.20 -2.86 -5.37
C LYS A 30 -11.41 -3.76 -5.08
N ASN A 31 -11.32 -4.59 -4.04
CA ASN A 31 -12.40 -5.49 -3.64
C ASN A 31 -13.59 -4.75 -3.03
N MET A 32 -13.34 -3.68 -2.26
CA MET A 32 -14.41 -2.92 -1.58
C MET A 32 -15.05 -1.85 -2.46
N TYR A 33 -14.26 -1.15 -3.27
CA TYR A 33 -14.71 0.05 -3.99
C TYR A 33 -14.63 -0.10 -5.52
N GLY A 34 -14.15 -1.24 -6.03
CA GLY A 34 -13.98 -1.47 -7.47
C GLY A 34 -12.83 -0.68 -8.11
N CYS A 35 -12.13 0.18 -7.34
CA CYS A 35 -11.05 1.04 -7.82
C CYS A 35 -9.76 0.87 -6.99
N TYR A 36 -8.62 1.16 -7.60
CA TYR A 36 -7.35 1.18 -6.88
C TYR A 36 -7.26 2.45 -6.02
N GLY A 37 -6.88 2.32 -4.76
CA GLY A 37 -6.65 3.43 -3.83
C GLY A 37 -5.32 4.19 -4.08
N CYS A 38 -4.80 4.11 -5.31
CA CYS A 38 -3.61 4.82 -5.74
C CYS A 38 -3.98 6.24 -6.19
N VAL A 39 -3.21 7.24 -5.73
CA VAL A 39 -3.41 8.65 -6.06
C VAL A 39 -2.19 9.27 -6.78
N GLY A 40 -1.26 8.44 -7.27
CA GLY A 40 -0.08 8.92 -7.99
C GLY A 40 1.06 9.48 -7.13
N CYS A 41 1.02 9.34 -5.80
CA CYS A 41 2.01 9.97 -4.90
C CYS A 41 3.43 9.35 -4.89
N GLY A 42 3.71 8.29 -5.67
CA GLY A 42 5.04 7.66 -5.79
C GLY A 42 5.62 6.94 -4.56
N LYS A 43 4.99 7.02 -3.38
CA LYS A 43 5.50 6.41 -2.14
C LYS A 43 5.62 4.89 -2.18
N CYS A 44 4.84 4.19 -3.00
CA CYS A 44 4.99 2.73 -3.12
C CYS A 44 6.25 2.35 -3.91
N THR A 45 6.56 3.08 -4.99
CA THR A 45 7.77 2.91 -5.80
C THR A 45 9.03 3.25 -5.00
N ALA A 46 9.06 4.41 -4.34
CA ALA A 46 10.25 4.89 -3.62
C ALA A 46 10.70 3.99 -2.46
N PHE A 47 9.76 3.30 -1.81
CA PHE A 47 10.04 2.41 -0.67
C PHE A 47 9.98 0.93 -1.04
N CYS A 48 9.84 0.59 -2.32
CA CYS A 48 9.76 -0.80 -2.73
C CYS A 48 11.13 -1.49 -2.63
N PRO A 49 11.27 -2.55 -1.81
CA PRO A 49 12.53 -3.29 -1.74
C PRO A 49 12.86 -4.05 -3.03
N ALA A 50 11.83 -4.37 -3.83
CA ALA A 50 11.97 -5.07 -5.11
C ALA A 50 12.13 -4.12 -6.31
N GLY A 51 12.13 -2.80 -6.10
CA GLY A 51 12.28 -1.83 -7.20
C GLY A 51 11.09 -1.75 -8.16
N ILE A 52 9.89 -2.14 -7.71
CA ILE A 52 8.68 -2.12 -8.54
C ILE A 52 8.20 -0.68 -8.74
N ASP A 53 7.97 -0.29 -9.99
CA ASP A 53 7.30 0.97 -10.30
C ASP A 53 5.77 0.83 -10.29
N PHE A 54 5.17 1.23 -9.18
CA PHE A 54 3.73 1.19 -8.97
C PHE A 54 2.98 2.28 -9.73
N ILE A 55 3.62 3.39 -10.11
CA ILE A 55 2.97 4.45 -10.89
C ILE A 55 2.69 3.89 -12.29
N TYR A 56 3.74 3.40 -12.94
CA TYR A 56 3.66 2.78 -14.26
C TYR A 56 2.69 1.59 -14.27
N LEU A 57 2.74 0.72 -13.25
CA LEU A 57 1.84 -0.43 -13.14
C LEU A 57 0.36 -0.01 -13.11
N ILE A 58 0.01 1.00 -12.30
CA ILE A 58 -1.38 1.46 -12.19
C ILE A 58 -1.85 2.12 -13.48
N GLU A 59 -1.01 2.94 -14.10
CA GLU A 59 -1.33 3.56 -15.39
C GLU A 59 -1.63 2.51 -16.46
N LYS A 60 -0.87 1.40 -16.47
CA LYS A 60 -1.11 0.28 -17.37
C LYS A 60 -2.38 -0.52 -17.04
N LEU A 61 -2.74 -0.64 -15.77
CA LEU A 61 -3.93 -1.39 -15.32
C LEU A 61 -5.24 -0.60 -15.41
N GLN A 62 -5.17 0.73 -15.48
CA GLN A 62 -6.34 1.61 -15.64
C GLN A 62 -6.68 1.88 -17.11
N ARG A 63 -5.88 1.37 -18.03
CA ARG A 63 -6.01 1.54 -19.48
C ARG A 63 -6.66 0.30 -20.10
#